data_AF-A0A6G3MKC1-F1
#
_entry.id   AF-A0A6G3MKC1-F1
#
_cell.length_a   1.000
_cell.length_b   1.000
_cell.length_c   1.000
_cell.angle_alpha   90.00
_cell.angle_beta   90.00
_cell.angle_gamma   90.00
#
_symmetry.space_group_name_H-M   'P 1'
#
loop_
_entity.id
_entity.type
_entity.pdbx_description
1 polymer ?
#
loop_
_entity_poly.entity_id
_entity_poly.type
_entity_poly.pdbx_seq_one_letter_code
_entity_poly.pdbx_strand_id
1 'polypeptide(L)'
;YSTKDKMESIYREYITSTEAQSLSQVLSQEENWLYSEGESETTMVYTQHFMELQNLVLPYQSRYEGFTQSFASLDKTLISLAHYRKFMDIYNRDPAQYDYISETEYNEYAQKVAQTDSFVNESYNKLQNQPKTQLPCVASSDIESVFANLCWVCDKILKKVENPPPKPQPPSDAQPDLSTEQSSEPQADGTETVTTQ
;
A
#
# COMPACT_ATOMS: atom_id res chain seq x y z
N TYR A 1 -17.26 -10.00 32.11
CA TYR A 1 -16.26 -11.07 31.90
C TYR A 1 -15.35 -10.80 30.72
N SER A 2 -15.82 -10.72 29.46
CA SER A 2 -14.93 -10.51 28.28
C SER A 2 -13.96 -9.32 28.37
N THR A 3 -14.40 -8.18 28.93
CA THR A 3 -13.52 -7.00 29.11
C THR A 3 -12.37 -7.31 30.06
N LYS A 4 -12.63 -7.98 31.19
CA LYS A 4 -11.61 -8.34 32.18
C LYS A 4 -10.60 -9.33 31.60
N ASP A 5 -11.06 -10.32 30.85
CA ASP A 5 -10.19 -11.30 30.19
C ASP A 5 -9.27 -10.61 29.16
N LYS A 6 -9.79 -9.64 28.40
CA LYS A 6 -9.00 -8.84 27.44
C LYS A 6 -7.99 -7.93 28.15
N MET A 7 -8.30 -7.40 29.32
CA MET A 7 -7.35 -6.61 30.12
C MET A 7 -6.17 -7.45 30.61
N GLU A 8 -6.46 -8.66 31.10
CA GLU A 8 -5.44 -9.56 31.63
C GLU A 8 -4.61 -10.23 30.53
N SER A 9 -5.14 -10.27 29.31
CA SER A 9 -4.51 -10.79 28.10
C SER A 9 -4.00 -9.65 27.19
N ILE A 10 -4.77 -9.27 26.18
CA ILE A 10 -4.35 -8.44 25.04
C ILE A 10 -3.90 -7.04 25.46
N TYR A 11 -4.61 -6.41 26.40
CA TYR A 11 -4.30 -5.04 26.81
C TYR A 11 -3.27 -4.94 27.94
N ARG A 12 -2.80 -6.06 28.47
CA ARG A 12 -1.86 -6.10 29.61
C ARG A 12 -0.63 -5.21 29.40
N GLU A 13 -0.08 -5.22 28.19
CA GLU A 13 1.10 -4.41 27.85
C GLU A 13 0.78 -2.94 27.54
N TYR A 14 -0.50 -2.60 27.34
CA TYR A 14 -0.97 -1.28 26.91
C TYR A 14 -1.53 -0.44 28.08
N ILE A 15 -1.45 -0.97 29.30
CA ILE A 15 -2.01 -0.40 30.52
C ILE A 15 -0.90 -0.21 31.55
N THR A 16 -0.87 0.96 32.20
CA THR A 16 0.04 1.21 33.32
C THR A 16 -0.47 0.56 34.61
N SER A 17 0.42 0.31 35.58
CA SER A 17 -0.02 -0.26 36.87
C SER A 17 -1.07 0.61 37.58
N THR A 18 -0.99 1.93 37.45
CA THR A 18 -1.95 2.87 38.04
C THR A 18 -3.31 2.79 37.35
N GLU A 19 -3.34 2.74 36.02
CA GLU A 19 -4.56 2.57 35.24
C GLU A 19 -5.25 1.23 35.55
N ALA A 20 -4.47 0.14 35.68
CA ALA A 20 -5.01 -1.16 36.05
C ALA A 20 -5.63 -1.16 37.45
N GLN A 21 -4.97 -0.54 38.43
CA GLN A 21 -5.51 -0.39 39.78
C GLN A 21 -6.78 0.45 39.79
N SER A 22 -6.79 1.58 39.09
CA SER A 22 -7.96 2.46 38.98
C SER A 22 -9.15 1.71 38.35
N LEU A 23 -8.92 0.97 37.27
CA LEU A 23 -9.97 0.17 36.62
C LEU A 23 -10.51 -0.90 37.57
N SER A 24 -9.64 -1.59 38.31
CA SER A 24 -10.07 -2.59 39.29
C SER A 24 -10.95 -1.98 40.39
N GLN A 25 -10.61 -0.78 40.87
CA GLN A 25 -11.41 -0.09 41.88
C GLN A 25 -12.79 0.29 41.35
N VAL A 26 -12.87 0.85 40.13
CA VAL A 26 -14.15 1.20 39.51
C VAL A 26 -15.00 -0.05 39.28
N LEU A 27 -14.42 -1.15 38.78
CA LEU A 27 -15.16 -2.40 38.58
C LEU A 27 -15.75 -2.95 39.88
N SER A 28 -15.02 -2.88 41.00
CA SER A 28 -15.54 -3.30 42.31
C SER A 28 -16.63 -2.36 42.84
N GLN A 29 -16.53 -1.06 42.59
CA GLN A 29 -17.59 -0.11 42.94
C GLN A 29 -18.86 -0.39 42.15
N GLU A 30 -18.72 -0.64 40.85
CA GLU A 30 -19.83 -0.98 39.97
C GLU A 30 -20.48 -2.30 40.36
N GLU A 31 -19.69 -3.32 40.72
CA GLU A 31 -20.21 -4.58 41.24
C GLU A 31 -21.01 -4.38 42.54
N ASN A 32 -20.50 -3.57 43.47
CA ASN A 32 -21.23 -3.24 44.69
C ASN A 32 -22.53 -2.47 44.40
N TRP A 33 -22.52 -1.55 43.43
CA TRP A 33 -23.70 -0.83 43.00
C TRP A 33 -24.77 -1.79 42.46
N LEU A 34 -24.39 -2.75 41.60
CA LEU A 34 -25.30 -3.78 41.07
C LEU A 34 -25.98 -4.61 42.17
N TYR A 35 -25.27 -4.91 43.26
CA TYR A 35 -25.80 -5.66 44.40
C TYR A 35 -26.54 -4.79 45.45
N SER A 36 -26.64 -3.48 45.24
CA SER A 36 -27.29 -2.55 46.15
C SER A 36 -28.29 -1.65 45.42
N GLU A 37 -27.92 -0.40 45.15
CA GLU A 37 -28.79 0.61 44.54
C GLU A 37 -29.23 0.23 43.13
N GLY A 38 -28.43 -0.56 42.41
CA GLY A 38 -28.68 -0.95 41.03
C GLY A 38 -29.77 -2.02 40.83
N GLU A 39 -30.12 -2.84 41.84
CA GLU A 39 -30.96 -4.05 41.66
C GLU A 39 -32.28 -3.78 40.93
N SER A 40 -32.89 -2.61 41.18
CA SER A 40 -34.21 -2.22 40.64
C SER A 40 -34.15 -1.04 39.67
N GLU A 41 -32.96 -0.66 39.20
CA GLU A 41 -32.77 0.51 38.36
C GLU A 41 -33.25 0.32 36.92
N THR A 42 -33.44 1.45 36.23
CA THR A 42 -33.93 1.42 34.85
C THR A 42 -32.83 0.97 33.87
N THR A 43 -33.23 0.37 32.75
CA THR A 43 -32.31 0.02 31.66
C THR A 43 -31.46 1.19 31.18
N MET A 44 -31.98 2.42 31.25
CA MET A 44 -31.24 3.62 30.89
C MET A 44 -30.05 3.86 31.84
N VAL A 45 -30.27 3.73 33.16
CA VAL A 45 -29.21 3.89 34.18
C VAL A 45 -28.14 2.81 33.99
N TYR A 46 -28.54 1.55 33.82
CA TYR A 46 -27.61 0.47 33.47
C TYR A 46 -26.78 0.75 32.21
N THR A 47 -27.42 1.30 31.17
CA THR A 47 -26.74 1.65 29.92
C THR A 47 -25.71 2.75 30.14
N GLN A 48 -26.03 3.74 30.98
CA GLN A 48 -25.11 4.82 31.31
C GLN A 48 -23.87 4.31 32.04
N HIS A 49 -24.06 3.52 33.11
CA HIS A 49 -22.94 2.89 33.83
C HIS A 49 -22.07 2.03 32.92
N PHE A 50 -22.70 1.27 32.02
CA PHE A 50 -21.96 0.47 31.03
C PHE A 50 -21.15 1.35 30.06
N MET A 51 -21.70 2.47 29.59
CA MET A 51 -20.97 3.42 28.75
C MET A 51 -19.78 4.04 29.49
N GLU A 52 -19.94 4.37 30.77
CA GLU A 52 -18.86 4.89 31.62
C GLU A 52 -17.72 3.86 31.75
N LEU A 53 -18.06 2.59 32.01
CA LEU A 53 -17.08 1.50 32.00
C LEU A 53 -16.40 1.33 30.64
N GLN A 54 -17.14 1.42 29.53
CA GLN A 54 -16.55 1.35 28.20
C GLN A 54 -15.55 2.49 27.96
N ASN A 55 -15.90 3.72 28.36
CA ASN A 55 -15.04 4.88 28.19
C ASN A 55 -13.72 4.74 28.93
N LEU A 56 -13.68 4.05 30.08
CA LEU A 56 -12.44 3.76 30.79
C LEU A 56 -11.53 2.79 30.05
N VAL A 57 -12.09 1.95 29.18
CA VAL A 57 -11.37 0.92 28.43
C VAL A 57 -10.90 1.43 27.07
N LEU A 58 -11.62 2.39 26.47
CA LEU A 58 -11.32 2.96 25.16
C LEU A 58 -9.84 3.35 24.96
N PRO A 59 -9.15 4.04 25.90
CA PRO A 59 -7.76 4.42 25.70
C PRO A 59 -6.83 3.21 25.46
N TYR A 60 -7.08 2.09 26.14
CA TYR A 60 -6.25 0.90 26.02
C TYR A 60 -6.52 0.18 24.70
N GLN A 61 -7.78 0.16 24.26
CA GLN A 61 -8.16 -0.34 22.94
C GLN A 61 -7.50 0.49 21.85
N SER A 62 -7.59 1.82 21.93
CA SER A 62 -6.99 2.73 20.96
C SER A 62 -5.47 2.59 20.88
N ARG A 63 -4.78 2.38 22.01
CA ARG A 63 -3.33 2.09 22.01
C ARG A 63 -3.05 0.78 21.26
N TYR A 64 -3.72 -0.31 21.65
CA TYR A 64 -3.54 -1.62 21.02
C TYR A 64 -3.82 -1.60 19.52
N GLU A 65 -4.96 -1.06 19.13
CA GLU A 65 -5.38 -0.93 17.73
C GLU A 65 -4.43 -0.02 16.96
N GLY A 66 -4.04 1.11 17.54
CA GLY A 66 -3.09 2.04 16.94
C GLY A 66 -1.75 1.39 16.62
N PHE A 67 -1.16 0.66 17.57
CA PHE A 67 0.09 -0.08 17.31
C PHE A 67 -0.11 -1.16 16.25
N THR A 68 -1.17 -1.96 16.38
CA THR A 68 -1.48 -3.06 15.44
C THR A 68 -1.61 -2.53 14.01
N GLN A 69 -2.38 -1.45 13.82
CA GLN A 69 -2.58 -0.81 12.53
C GLN A 69 -1.29 -0.18 12.00
N SER A 70 -0.51 0.48 12.86
CA SER A 70 0.74 1.13 12.43
C SER A 70 1.76 0.09 11.94
N PHE A 71 1.94 -1.02 12.66
CA PHE A 71 2.79 -2.11 12.20
C PHE A 71 2.27 -2.75 10.91
N ALA A 72 0.96 -2.99 10.80
CA ALA A 72 0.37 -3.54 9.58
C ALA A 72 0.60 -2.61 8.35
N SER A 73 0.50 -1.29 8.53
CA SER A 73 0.77 -0.32 7.47
C SER A 73 2.26 -0.27 7.09
N LEU A 74 3.17 -0.46 8.05
CA LEU A 74 4.61 -0.61 7.77
C LEU A 74 4.90 -1.89 6.98
N ASP A 75 4.33 -3.02 7.38
CA ASP A 75 4.51 -4.30 6.69
C ASP A 75 4.02 -4.24 5.24
N LYS A 76 2.86 -3.63 5.02
CA LYS A 76 2.34 -3.35 3.67
C LYS A 76 3.32 -2.50 2.86
N THR A 77 3.90 -1.47 3.47
CA THR A 77 4.87 -0.60 2.82
C THR A 77 6.16 -1.34 2.46
N LEU A 78 6.63 -2.24 3.33
CA LEU A 78 7.80 -3.09 3.07
C LEU A 78 7.60 -4.02 1.87
N ILE A 79 6.41 -4.60 1.73
CA ILE A 79 6.07 -5.45 0.58
C ILE A 79 6.18 -4.66 -0.74
N SER A 80 5.62 -3.45 -0.79
CA SER A 80 5.73 -2.60 -1.98
C SER A 80 7.16 -2.11 -2.24
N LEU A 81 7.92 -1.78 -1.19
CA LEU A 81 9.34 -1.44 -1.32
C LEU A 81 10.14 -2.57 -1.96
N ALA A 82 9.91 -3.82 -1.56
CA ALA A 82 10.55 -4.98 -2.16
C ALA A 82 10.22 -5.09 -3.67
N HIS A 83 8.97 -4.82 -4.05
CA HIS A 83 8.56 -4.79 -5.46
C HIS A 83 9.31 -3.70 -6.25
N TYR A 84 9.39 -2.47 -5.72
CA TYR A 84 10.07 -1.37 -6.39
C TYR A 84 11.59 -1.57 -6.50
N ARG A 85 12.23 -2.10 -5.44
CA ARG A 85 13.65 -2.46 -5.47
C ARG A 85 13.96 -3.51 -6.54
N LYS A 86 13.08 -4.51 -6.71
CA LYS A 86 13.24 -5.51 -7.76
C LYS A 86 13.29 -4.88 -9.16
N PHE A 87 12.48 -3.85 -9.41
CA PHE A 87 12.57 -3.10 -10.67
C PHE A 87 13.89 -2.35 -10.79
N MET A 88 14.37 -1.69 -9.72
CA MET A 88 15.68 -1.03 -9.74
C MET A 88 16.81 -2.00 -10.08
N ASP A 89 16.79 -3.21 -9.51
CA ASP A 89 17.78 -4.24 -9.78
C ASP A 89 17.76 -4.69 -11.25
N ILE A 90 16.57 -4.79 -11.86
CA ILE A 90 16.40 -5.14 -13.28
C ILE A 90 16.90 -3.99 -14.16
N TYR A 91 16.48 -2.76 -13.88
CA TYR A 91 16.91 -1.56 -14.59
C TYR A 91 18.43 -1.40 -14.59
N ASN A 92 19.07 -1.58 -13.43
CA ASN A 92 20.52 -1.43 -13.30
C ASN A 92 21.35 -2.52 -14.01
N ARG A 93 20.73 -3.66 -14.38
CA ARG A 93 21.41 -4.72 -15.14
C ARG A 93 21.44 -4.43 -16.64
N ASP A 94 20.37 -3.85 -17.17
CA ASP A 94 20.28 -3.46 -18.59
C ASP A 94 19.54 -2.12 -18.75
N PRO A 95 20.20 -0.99 -18.43
CA PRO A 95 19.58 0.33 -18.55
C PRO A 95 19.21 0.69 -19.99
N ALA A 96 19.90 0.12 -20.98
CA ALA A 96 19.67 0.40 -22.40
C ALA A 96 18.28 -0.06 -22.87
N GLN A 97 17.68 -1.06 -22.21
CA GLN A 97 16.30 -1.48 -22.46
C GLN A 97 15.26 -0.39 -22.11
N TYR A 98 15.66 0.58 -21.29
CA TYR A 98 14.80 1.61 -20.71
C TYR A 98 15.24 3.04 -21.11
N ASP A 99 15.80 3.20 -22.31
CA ASP A 99 16.29 4.49 -22.84
C ASP A 99 15.22 5.62 -22.90
N TYR A 100 13.95 5.25 -22.91
CA TYR A 100 12.79 6.15 -22.83
C TYR A 100 12.46 6.64 -21.40
N ILE A 101 13.14 6.13 -20.38
CA ILE A 101 13.08 6.62 -19.01
C ILE A 101 14.26 7.56 -18.81
N SER A 102 13.97 8.83 -18.55
CA SER A 102 15.04 9.80 -18.31
C SER A 102 15.80 9.50 -17.01
N GLU A 103 17.07 9.88 -16.97
CA GLU A 103 17.89 9.75 -15.76
C GLU A 103 17.26 10.49 -14.57
N THR A 104 16.63 11.64 -14.81
CA THR A 104 15.91 12.39 -13.76
C THR A 104 14.75 11.59 -13.18
N GLU A 105 13.93 10.96 -14.02
CA GLU A 105 12.81 10.13 -13.58
C GLU A 105 13.27 8.91 -12.79
N TYR A 106 14.36 8.27 -13.22
CA TYR A 106 14.93 7.15 -12.49
C TYR A 106 15.52 7.58 -11.14
N ASN A 107 16.20 8.73 -11.10
CA ASN A 107 16.74 9.27 -9.86
C ASN A 107 15.64 9.65 -8.87
N GLU A 108 14.55 10.27 -9.32
CA GLU A 108 13.36 10.53 -8.48
C GLU A 108 12.76 9.23 -7.92
N TYR A 109 12.67 8.20 -8.76
CA TYR A 109 12.20 6.87 -8.34
C TYR A 109 13.10 6.28 -7.25
N ALA A 110 14.42 6.21 -7.50
CA ALA A 110 15.40 5.64 -6.58
C ALA A 110 15.45 6.42 -5.26
N GLN A 111 15.41 7.75 -5.34
CA GLN A 111 15.38 8.62 -4.17
C GLN A 111 14.11 8.36 -3.34
N LYS A 112 12.94 8.23 -3.99
CA LYS A 112 11.69 8.01 -3.27
C LYS A 112 11.68 6.65 -2.54
N VAL A 113 12.21 5.61 -3.17
CA VAL A 113 12.40 4.29 -2.54
C VAL A 113 13.31 4.41 -1.31
N ALA A 114 14.49 5.03 -1.46
CA ALA A 114 15.46 5.19 -0.37
C ALA A 114 14.94 6.03 0.81
N GLN A 115 14.21 7.11 0.54
CA GLN A 115 13.56 7.94 1.56
C GLN A 115 12.51 7.13 2.32
N THR A 116 11.68 6.37 1.60
CA THR A 116 10.61 5.58 2.23
C THR A 116 11.19 4.42 3.04
N ASP A 117 12.28 3.82 2.59
CA ASP A 117 13.04 2.83 3.35
C ASP A 117 13.56 3.37 4.69
N SER A 118 14.18 4.55 4.63
CA SER A 118 14.70 5.21 5.84
C SER A 118 13.56 5.51 6.81
N PHE A 119 12.45 6.05 6.30
CA PHE A 119 11.24 6.32 7.09
C PHE A 119 10.67 5.05 7.73
N VAL A 120 10.54 3.95 6.97
CA VAL A 120 9.99 2.69 7.49
C VAL A 120 10.90 2.12 8.59
N ASN A 121 12.21 2.10 8.37
CA ASN A 121 13.16 1.60 9.37
C ASN A 121 13.13 2.46 10.65
N GLU A 122 13.16 3.79 10.51
CA GLU A 122 13.05 4.70 11.66
C GLU A 122 11.72 4.53 12.40
N SER A 123 10.61 4.43 11.67
CA SER A 123 9.28 4.27 12.26
C SER A 123 9.14 2.94 13.00
N TYR A 124 9.64 1.85 12.41
CA TYR A 124 9.65 0.54 13.05
C TYR A 124 10.44 0.57 14.36
N ASN A 125 11.66 1.14 14.32
CA ASN A 125 12.49 1.28 15.53
C ASN A 125 11.84 2.16 16.59
N LYS A 126 11.21 3.28 16.20
CA LYS A 126 10.49 4.16 17.14
C LYS A 126 9.34 3.42 17.81
N LEU A 127 8.48 2.76 17.03
CA LEU A 127 7.31 2.04 17.56
C LEU A 127 7.72 0.84 18.42
N GLN A 128 8.76 0.08 18.03
CA GLN A 128 9.21 -1.10 18.77
C GLN A 128 9.79 -0.74 20.14
N ASN A 129 10.48 0.40 20.25
CA ASN A 129 11.11 0.84 21.50
C ASN A 129 10.21 1.76 22.34
N GLN A 130 9.03 2.11 21.84
CA GLN A 130 8.09 2.96 22.55
C GLN A 130 7.36 2.18 23.66
N PRO A 131 7.09 2.80 24.81
CA PRO A 131 6.13 2.26 25.77
C PRO A 131 4.74 2.07 25.14
N LYS A 132 4.24 0.83 25.15
CA LYS A 132 2.89 0.46 24.66
C LYS A 132 1.75 1.12 25.44
N THR A 133 2.05 1.67 26.62
CA THR A 133 1.13 2.44 27.46
C THR A 133 0.85 3.86 26.94
N GLN A 134 1.41 4.23 25.80
CA GLN A 134 1.17 5.50 25.12
C GLN A 134 0.59 5.25 23.72
N LEU A 135 -0.06 6.26 23.13
CA LEU A 135 -0.49 6.17 21.72
C LEU A 135 0.74 6.07 20.81
N PRO A 136 0.68 5.29 19.70
CA PRO A 136 1.82 5.11 18.82
C PRO A 136 2.37 6.46 18.32
N CYS A 137 3.68 6.63 18.40
CA CYS A 137 4.36 7.88 18.05
C CYS A 137 4.37 8.15 16.54
N VAL A 138 4.09 7.11 15.74
CA VAL A 138 3.86 7.19 14.29
C VAL A 138 2.50 6.56 14.04
N ALA A 139 1.54 7.34 13.54
CA ALA A 139 0.20 6.84 13.28
C ALA A 139 0.12 6.08 11.95
N SER A 140 -0.81 5.12 11.87
CA SER A 140 -1.09 4.37 10.64
C SER A 140 -1.43 5.30 9.46
N SER A 141 -2.17 6.39 9.70
CA SER A 141 -2.51 7.39 8.68
C SER A 141 -1.29 8.07 8.05
N ASP A 142 -0.25 8.32 8.84
CA ASP A 142 0.98 8.97 8.36
C ASP A 142 1.77 7.99 7.49
N ILE A 143 1.86 6.73 7.94
CA ILE A 143 2.50 5.64 7.19
C ILE A 143 1.78 5.40 5.86
N GLU A 144 0.44 5.38 5.89
CA GLU A 144 -0.39 5.24 4.68
C GLU A 144 -0.22 6.41 3.72
N SER A 145 -0.02 7.63 4.22
CA SER A 145 0.25 8.79 3.39
C SER A 145 1.62 8.67 2.70
N VAL A 146 2.65 8.22 3.42
CA VAL A 146 3.98 7.93 2.84
C VAL A 146 3.89 6.81 1.81
N PHE A 147 3.17 5.73 2.12
CA PHE A 147 2.91 4.61 1.22
C PHE A 147 2.22 5.06 -0.08
N ALA A 148 1.14 5.83 0.03
CA ALA A 148 0.41 6.34 -1.13
C ALA A 148 1.31 7.22 -2.00
N ASN A 149 2.16 8.04 -1.40
CA ASN A 149 3.11 8.86 -2.13
C ASN A 149 4.22 8.03 -2.81
N LEU A 150 4.72 6.97 -2.16
CA LEU A 150 5.62 6.01 -2.77
C LEU A 150 4.98 5.38 -4.02
N CYS A 151 3.76 4.84 -3.89
CA CYS A 151 3.04 4.26 -5.01
C CYS A 151 2.81 5.26 -6.14
N TRP A 152 2.39 6.48 -5.82
CA TRP A 152 2.15 7.51 -6.82
C TRP A 152 3.38 7.83 -7.69
N VAL A 153 4.56 7.99 -7.06
CA VAL A 153 5.80 8.23 -7.79
C VAL A 153 6.24 6.99 -8.58
N CYS A 154 6.32 5.84 -7.91
CA CYS A 154 6.91 4.64 -8.48
C CYS A 154 6.03 3.99 -9.55
N ASP A 155 4.72 3.96 -9.36
CA ASP A 155 3.79 3.36 -10.31
C ASP A 155 3.71 4.14 -11.61
N LYS A 156 3.96 5.46 -11.59
CA LYS A 156 4.08 6.28 -12.80
C LYS A 156 5.18 5.74 -13.72
N ILE A 157 6.33 5.37 -13.14
CA ILE A 157 7.46 4.82 -13.90
C ILE A 157 7.18 3.39 -14.33
N LEU A 158 6.64 2.55 -13.45
CA LEU A 158 6.31 1.16 -13.81
C LEU A 158 5.26 1.08 -14.93
N LYS A 159 4.27 1.97 -14.96
CA LYS A 159 3.29 2.03 -16.07
C LYS A 159 3.93 2.40 -17.40
N LYS A 160 4.94 3.28 -17.39
CA LYS A 160 5.75 3.59 -18.60
C LYS A 160 6.58 2.40 -19.04
N VAL A 161 7.14 1.64 -18.10
CA VAL A 161 7.88 0.40 -18.39
C VAL A 161 6.96 -0.66 -19.02
N GLU A 162 5.74 -0.79 -18.52
CA GLU A 162 4.75 -1.73 -19.04
C GLU A 162 4.23 -1.31 -20.44
N ASN A 163 4.18 0.00 -20.70
CA ASN A 163 3.69 0.58 -21.96
C ASN A 163 4.78 1.45 -22.61
N PRO A 164 5.85 0.85 -23.14
CA PRO A 164 6.92 1.61 -23.77
C PRO A 164 6.41 2.34 -25.03
N PRO A 165 7.01 3.49 -25.38
CA PRO A 165 6.66 4.19 -26.61
C PRO A 165 6.86 3.29 -27.84
N PRO A 166 6.03 3.41 -28.88
CA PRO A 166 6.18 2.63 -30.11
C PRO A 166 7.58 2.84 -30.69
N LYS A 167 8.26 1.76 -31.05
CA LYS A 167 9.53 1.87 -31.79
C LYS A 167 9.27 2.62 -33.10
N PRO A 168 10.11 3.61 -33.48
CA PRO A 168 9.96 4.30 -34.75
C PRO A 168 9.92 3.28 -35.89
N GLN A 169 8.86 3.30 -36.70
CA GLN A 169 8.85 2.52 -37.93
C GLN A 169 9.92 3.11 -38.85
N PRO A 170 10.79 2.27 -39.46
CA PRO A 170 11.70 2.77 -40.48
C PRO A 170 10.86 3.45 -41.58
N PRO A 171 11.31 4.60 -42.12
CA PRO A 171 10.60 5.25 -43.21
C PRO A 171 10.39 4.22 -44.32
N SER A 172 9.13 3.94 -44.65
CA SER A 172 8.79 3.16 -45.83
C SER A 172 9.35 3.94 -47.01
N ASP A 173 10.37 3.40 -47.68
CA ASP A 173 10.88 3.93 -48.93
C ASP A 173 9.72 4.01 -49.93
N ALA A 174 9.10 5.18 -50.02
CA ALA A 174 8.33 5.54 -51.19
C ALA A 174 9.36 5.79 -52.29
N GLN A 175 9.69 4.75 -53.06
CA GLN A 175 10.37 4.95 -54.35
C GLN A 175 9.49 5.86 -55.21
N PRO A 176 9.99 7.01 -55.69
CA PRO A 176 9.43 7.65 -56.85
C PRO A 176 9.99 6.91 -58.06
N ASP A 177 9.15 6.34 -58.92
CA ASP A 177 9.61 6.12 -60.29
C ASP A 177 8.58 6.57 -61.33
N LEU A 178 9.00 7.65 -61.99
CA LEU A 178 8.50 8.18 -63.24
C LEU A 178 8.94 7.21 -64.33
N SER A 179 8.00 6.57 -65.03
CA SER A 179 8.29 5.98 -66.34
C SER A 179 7.34 6.59 -67.36
N THR A 180 7.87 7.53 -68.13
CA THR A 180 7.25 8.04 -69.35
C THR A 180 7.99 7.44 -70.55
N GLU A 181 7.23 7.21 -71.62
CA GLU A 181 7.59 6.80 -72.99
C GLU A 181 7.87 5.31 -73.22
N GLN A 182 6.86 4.56 -73.70
CA GLN A 182 6.43 4.43 -75.12
C GLN A 182 7.55 3.93 -76.05
N SER A 183 7.39 2.71 -76.57
CA SER A 183 7.04 2.54 -77.99
C SER A 183 6.77 1.07 -78.36
N SER A 184 5.74 0.91 -79.21
CA SER A 184 5.53 -0.10 -80.26
C SER A 184 5.11 -1.56 -79.95
N GLU A 185 3.78 -1.76 -79.92
CA GLU A 185 2.94 -2.53 -80.90
C GLU A 185 3.13 -4.06 -81.15
N PRO A 186 2.12 -4.78 -81.72
CA PRO A 186 1.34 -5.75 -80.96
C PRO A 186 1.23 -7.15 -81.64
N GLN A 187 0.26 -7.94 -81.16
CA GLN A 187 -0.34 -9.19 -81.69
C GLN A 187 0.05 -10.51 -81.01
N ALA A 188 -0.90 -11.00 -80.21
CA ALA A 188 -1.26 -12.40 -80.17
C ALA A 188 -2.56 -12.55 -80.99
N ASP A 189 -2.50 -13.32 -82.08
CA ASP A 189 -3.68 -13.95 -82.68
C ASP A 189 -3.61 -15.45 -82.37
N GLY A 190 -4.76 -16.02 -82.00
CA GLY A 190 -4.88 -17.36 -81.45
C GLY A 190 -4.88 -18.46 -82.49
N THR A 191 -5.41 -19.63 -82.08
CA THR A 191 -5.51 -20.94 -82.75
C THR A 191 -4.29 -21.84 -82.48
N GLU A 192 -4.40 -23.12 -82.13
CA GLU A 192 -5.51 -24.08 -82.16
C GLU A 192 -5.07 -25.39 -81.44
N THR A 193 -6.05 -26.23 -81.07
CA THR A 193 -5.99 -27.72 -80.98
C THR A 193 -5.11 -28.39 -79.89
N VAL A 194 -5.66 -29.13 -78.91
CA VAL A 194 -6.36 -30.45 -78.95
C VAL A 194 -5.41 -31.67 -78.94
N THR A 195 -5.66 -32.57 -77.97
CA THR A 195 -5.38 -34.03 -77.92
C THR A 195 -4.10 -34.55 -77.25
N THR A 196 -4.31 -35.04 -76.03
CA THR A 196 -4.02 -36.40 -75.51
C THR A 196 -3.22 -37.37 -76.39
N GLN A 197 -2.09 -37.83 -75.87
CA GLN A 197 -1.80 -39.26 -75.66
C GLN A 197 -0.73 -39.44 -74.59
#